data_AF-A0A2N5XZC6-F1
#
_entry.id   AF-A0A2N5XZC6-F1
#
_cell.length_a   1.000
_cell.length_b   1.000
_cell.length_c   1.000
_cell.angle_alpha   90.00
_cell.angle_beta   90.00
_cell.angle_gamma   90.00
#
_symmetry.space_group_name_H-M   'P 1'
#
loop_
_entity.id
_entity.type
_entity.pdbx_description
1 polymer ?
#
loop_
_entity_poly.entity_id
_entity_poly.type
_entity_poly.pdbx_seq_one_letter_code
_entity_poly.pdbx_strand_id
1 'polypeptide(L)'
;MTSIDLTHDLVRTCLNLDASEPLTADTFLMGGFPEFDSMTIMALIEHIEEALGCEIDDDEISGETFETVGSLAEFVAGKMGPPGH
;
A
#
# COMPACT_ATOMS: atom_id res chain seq x y z
N MET A 1 11.35 3.17 -9.89
CA MET A 1 10.09 3.01 -9.14
C MET A 1 10.47 2.91 -7.68
N THR A 2 10.02 3.84 -6.84
CA THR A 2 10.22 3.75 -5.38
C THR A 2 9.06 2.97 -4.78
N SER A 3 9.22 2.46 -3.55
CA SER A 3 8.11 1.81 -2.85
C SER A 3 6.88 2.70 -2.74
N ILE A 4 7.07 3.99 -2.43
CA ILE A 4 5.98 4.95 -2.32
C ILE A 4 5.25 5.20 -3.63
N ASP A 5 5.93 5.12 -4.78
CA ASP A 5 5.31 5.27 -6.10
C ASP A 5 4.41 4.06 -6.42
N LEU A 6 4.88 2.84 -6.13
CA LEU A 6 4.09 1.62 -6.24
C LEU A 6 2.87 1.66 -5.31
N THR A 7 3.06 2.01 -4.04
CA THR A 7 1.96 2.12 -3.08
C THR A 7 0.92 3.13 -3.56
N HIS A 8 1.34 4.25 -4.11
CA HIS A 8 0.44 5.27 -4.67
C HIS A 8 -0.43 4.71 -5.79
N ASP A 9 0.18 3.96 -6.72
CA ASP A 9 -0.48 3.35 -7.86
C ASP A 9 -1.50 2.29 -7.44
N LEU A 10 -1.11 1.42 -6.51
CA LEU A 10 -1.97 0.38 -5.95
C LEU A 10 -3.16 0.95 -5.19
N VAL A 11 -2.93 1.92 -4.31
CA VAL A 11 -3.98 2.60 -3.56
C VAL A 11 -4.96 3.31 -4.51
N ARG A 12 -4.44 4.02 -5.53
CA ARG A 12 -5.29 4.67 -6.53
C ARG A 12 -6.13 3.68 -7.32
N THR A 13 -5.56 2.52 -7.65
CA THR A 13 -6.28 1.46 -8.36
C THR A 13 -7.40 0.89 -7.49
N CYS A 14 -7.11 0.57 -6.22
CA CYS A 14 -8.09 0.04 -5.28
C CYS A 14 -9.22 1.05 -4.95
N LEU A 15 -8.89 2.33 -4.78
CA LEU A 15 -9.84 3.39 -4.45
C LEU A 15 -10.43 4.10 -5.66
N ASN A 16 -10.06 3.70 -6.87
CA ASN A 16 -10.44 4.36 -8.13
C ASN A 16 -10.17 5.87 -8.16
N LEU A 17 -9.04 6.30 -7.56
CA LEU A 17 -8.66 7.70 -7.48
C LEU A 17 -7.94 8.17 -8.75
N ASP A 18 -8.18 9.42 -9.13
CA ASP A 18 -7.47 10.07 -10.23
C ASP A 18 -6.01 10.37 -9.86
N ALA A 19 -5.11 10.31 -10.85
CA ALA A 19 -3.70 10.68 -10.67
C ALA A 19 -3.48 12.17 -10.29
N SER A 20 -4.52 12.99 -10.40
CA SER A 20 -4.50 14.40 -9.98
C SER A 20 -4.71 14.58 -8.47
N GLU A 21 -5.21 13.57 -7.75
CA GLU A 21 -5.36 13.62 -6.31
C GLU A 21 -3.98 13.49 -5.63
N PRO A 22 -3.59 14.45 -4.78
CA PRO A 22 -2.34 14.38 -4.06
C PRO A 22 -2.49 13.39 -2.89
N LEU A 23 -2.08 12.11 -3.06
CA LEU A 23 -1.78 11.30 -1.88
C LEU A 23 -0.35 11.54 -1.43
N THR A 24 -0.20 11.69 -0.12
CA THR A 24 1.06 11.94 0.57
C THR A 24 1.27 10.86 1.61
N ALA A 25 2.48 10.74 2.15
CA ALA A 25 2.77 9.76 3.20
C ALA A 25 1.84 9.92 4.42
N ASP A 26 1.45 11.15 4.76
CA ASP A 26 0.54 11.48 5.86
C ASP A 26 -0.95 11.23 5.55
N THR A 27 -1.29 10.75 4.35
CA THR A 27 -2.67 10.47 3.97
C THR A 27 -3.16 9.21 4.66
N PHE A 28 -4.19 9.33 5.50
CA PHE A 28 -4.83 8.21 6.18
C PHE A 28 -5.64 7.35 5.20
N LEU A 29 -5.35 6.05 5.17
CA LEU A 29 -6.11 5.07 4.38
C LEU A 29 -7.22 4.49 5.23
N MET A 30 -6.86 3.83 6.34
CA MET A 30 -7.81 3.30 7.30
C MET A 30 -8.56 4.42 8.00
N GLY A 31 -9.89 4.47 7.84
CA GLY A 31 -10.74 5.51 8.42
C GLY A 31 -10.69 6.87 7.69
N GLY A 32 -9.78 7.06 6.74
CA GLY A 32 -9.72 8.24 5.87
C GLY A 32 -10.60 8.11 4.63
N PHE A 33 -10.73 6.90 4.08
CA PHE A 33 -11.57 6.61 2.91
C PHE A 33 -12.67 5.60 3.26
N PRO A 34 -13.94 5.87 2.94
CA PRO A 34 -15.02 4.93 3.18
C PRO A 34 -14.92 3.67 2.30
N GLU A 35 -14.25 3.74 1.15
CA GLU A 35 -13.98 2.56 0.30
C GLU A 35 -12.87 1.66 0.83
N PHE A 36 -12.04 2.14 1.76
CA PHE A 36 -10.94 1.35 2.35
C PHE A 36 -11.47 0.43 3.45
N ASP A 37 -12.12 -0.65 3.02
CA ASP A 37 -12.70 -1.68 3.87
C ASP A 37 -11.84 -2.96 3.85
N SER A 38 -12.24 -3.97 4.64
CA SER A 38 -11.61 -5.30 4.72
C SER A 38 -11.35 -5.96 3.35
N MET A 39 -12.31 -5.85 2.42
CA MET A 39 -12.19 -6.40 1.07
C MET A 39 -11.13 -5.65 0.24
N THR A 40 -11.06 -4.33 0.37
CA THR A 40 -10.09 -3.49 -0.34
C THR A 40 -8.68 -3.75 0.18
N ILE A 41 -8.53 -3.94 1.50
CA ILE A 41 -7.25 -4.33 2.12
C ILE A 41 -6.77 -5.66 1.55
N MET A 42 -7.64 -6.67 1.50
CA MET A 42 -7.30 -7.99 0.99
C MET A 42 -6.85 -7.93 -0.48
N ALA A 43 -7.56 -7.21 -1.33
CA ALA A 43 -7.18 -6.99 -2.73
C ALA A 43 -5.87 -6.19 -2.87
N LEU A 44 -5.65 -5.20 -2.02
CA LEU A 44 -4.43 -4.41 -2.00
C LEU A 44 -3.21 -5.28 -1.66
N ILE A 45 -3.34 -6.15 -0.67
CA ILE A 45 -2.30 -7.13 -0.30
C ILE A 45 -1.97 -8.01 -1.50
N GLU A 46 -3.00 -8.61 -2.12
CA GLU A 46 -2.84 -9.49 -3.28
C GLU A 46 -2.12 -8.77 -4.42
N HIS A 47 -2.47 -7.51 -4.69
CA HIS A 47 -1.78 -6.70 -5.69
C HIS A 47 -0.32 -6.36 -5.32
N ILE A 48 -0.01 -6.13 -4.04
CA ILE A 48 1.37 -5.92 -3.58
C ILE A 48 2.17 -7.21 -3.79
N GLU A 49 1.62 -8.36 -3.40
CA GLU A 49 2.22 -9.68 -3.58
C GLU A 49 2.53 -9.96 -5.05
N GLU A 50 1.57 -9.72 -5.95
CA GLU A 50 1.76 -9.89 -7.38
C GLU A 50 2.79 -8.91 -7.96
N ALA A 51 2.77 -7.64 -7.53
CA ALA A 51 3.69 -6.62 -8.03
C ALA A 51 5.15 -6.88 -7.61
N LEU A 52 5.35 -7.39 -6.39
CA LEU A 52 6.66 -7.68 -5.82
C LEU A 52 7.11 -9.12 -6.08
N GLY A 53 6.19 -10.02 -6.41
CA GLY A 53 6.44 -11.46 -6.44
C GLY A 53 6.80 -12.01 -5.05
N CYS A 54 6.22 -11.46 -3.99
CA CYS A 54 6.44 -11.88 -2.61
C CYS A 54 5.15 -12.43 -1.98
N GLU A 55 5.28 -13.18 -0.89
CA GLU A 55 4.15 -13.57 -0.04
C GLU A 55 4.15 -12.69 1.22
N ILE A 56 2.99 -12.20 1.62
CA ILE A 56 2.77 -11.41 2.83
C ILE A 56 1.93 -12.21 3.81
N ASP A 57 2.49 -12.53 4.97
CA ASP A 57 1.77 -13.23 6.03
C ASP A 57 0.90 -12.28 6.85
N ASP A 58 -0.24 -12.75 7.36
CA ASP A 58 -1.16 -11.97 8.21
C ASP A 58 -0.46 -11.46 9.48
N ASP A 59 0.57 -12.15 9.99
CA ASP A 59 1.37 -11.70 11.13
C ASP A 59 2.30 -10.51 10.77
N GLU A 60 2.68 -10.36 9.49
CA GLU A 60 3.49 -9.22 9.02
C GLU A 60 2.65 -7.95 8.83
N ILE A 61 1.33 -8.09 8.66
CA ILE A 61 0.45 -6.96 8.39
C ILE A 61 -0.43 -6.65 9.59
N SER A 62 -0.34 -5.41 10.05
CA SER A 62 -1.20 -4.91 11.11
C SER A 62 -2.01 -3.72 10.62
N GLY A 63 -3.03 -3.34 11.39
CA GLY A 63 -3.84 -2.15 11.09
C GLY A 63 -2.98 -0.88 10.94
N GLU A 64 -1.84 -0.81 11.65
CA GLU A 64 -0.86 0.28 11.57
C GLU A 64 -0.18 0.39 10.19
N THR A 65 0.06 -0.75 9.52
CA THR A 65 0.64 -0.78 8.16
C THR A 65 -0.29 -0.12 7.15
N PHE A 66 -1.60 -0.23 7.36
CA PHE A 66 -2.62 0.38 6.51
C PHE A 66 -3.16 1.70 7.07
N GLU A 67 -2.58 2.24 8.14
CA GLU A 67 -3.06 3.48 8.74
C GLU A 67 -2.86 4.65 7.76
N THR A 68 -1.68 4.73 7.15
CA THR A 68 -1.31 5.78 6.19
C THR A 68 -0.59 5.22 4.98
N VAL A 69 -0.58 6.00 3.88
CA VAL A 69 0.22 5.68 2.68
C VAL A 69 1.70 5.55 3.03
N GLY A 70 2.21 6.34 3.97
CA GLY A 70 3.60 6.29 4.43
C GLY A 70 3.94 4.94 5.06
N SER A 71 3.13 4.49 6.02
CA SER A 71 3.30 3.20 6.69
C SER A 71 3.31 2.04 5.68
N LEU A 72 2.38 2.07 4.72
CA LEU A 72 2.29 1.04 3.68
C LEU A 72 3.50 1.08 2.73
N ALA A 73 3.96 2.28 2.37
CA ALA A 73 5.15 2.45 1.53
C ALA A 73 6.44 2.01 2.22
N GLU A 74 6.57 2.18 3.53
CA GLU A 74 7.68 1.63 4.31
C GLU A 74 7.65 0.10 4.35
N PHE A 75 6.46 -0.49 4.52
CA PHE A 75 6.29 -1.94 4.44
C PHE A 75 6.68 -2.50 3.07
N VAL A 76 6.18 -1.90 1.99
CA VAL A 76 6.55 -2.25 0.61
C VAL A 76 8.05 -2.07 0.37
N ALA A 77 8.66 -1.02 0.93
CA ALA A 77 10.11 -0.81 0.84
C ALA A 77 10.90 -1.96 1.48
N GLY A 78 10.44 -2.45 2.63
CA GLY A 78 11.01 -3.61 3.31
C GLY A 78 10.96 -4.87 2.44
N LYS A 79 9.83 -5.11 1.76
CA LYS A 79 9.63 -6.27 0.88
C LYS A 79 10.39 -6.16 -0.45
N MET A 80 10.52 -4.96 -1.02
CA MET A 80 11.32 -4.72 -2.24
C MET A 80 12.81 -5.08 -2.08
N GLY A 81 13.31 -5.15 -0.84
CA GLY A 81 14.73 -5.35 -0.56
C GLY A 81 15.58 -4.09 -0.85
N PRO A 82 16.84 -4.05 -0.38
CA PRO A 82 17.71 -2.91 -0.65
C PRO A 82 17.92 -2.72 -2.16
N PRO A 83 17.97 -1.47 -2.67
CA PRO A 83 18.24 -1.21 -4.08
C PRO A 83 19.67 -1.60 -4.42
N GLY A 84 19.88 -2.86 -4.80
CA GLY A 84 21.12 -3.35 -5.41
C GLY A 84 22.34 -3.44 -4.47
N HIS A 85 23.11 -4.49 -4.69
CA HIS A 85 24.55 -4.53 -4.38
C HIS A 85 25.31 -3.62 -5.35
#